data_AF-A0A0S9QDR6-F1
#
_entry.id   AF-A0A0S9QDR6-F1
#
_cell.length_a   1.000
_cell.length_b   1.000
_cell.length_c   1.000
_cell.angle_alpha   90.00
_cell.angle_beta   90.00
_cell.angle_gamma   90.00
#
_symmetry.space_group_name_H-M   'P 1'
#
loop_
_entity.id
_entity.type
_entity.pdbx_description
1 polymer ?
#
loop_
_entity_poly.entity_id
_entity_poly.type
_entity_poly.pdbx_seq_one_letter_code
_entity_poly.pdbx_strand_id
1 'polypeptide(L)'
;MAHELTEPVHWRGRQWAVTGYGIEALDGMYHVSAAEIWSGPDGTLPWLEALHRRYGTDHEDLDAALKVARTIWSAPDALPPLGHDTGPRGARGIDR
;
A
#
# COMPACT_ATOMS: atom_id res chain seq x y z
N MET A 1 14.78 4.76 23.64
CA MET A 1 13.54 3.98 23.57
C MET A 1 13.30 3.71 22.09
N ALA A 2 13.44 2.47 21.64
CA ALA A 2 13.05 2.11 20.28
C ALA A 2 11.53 1.91 20.30
N HIS A 3 10.81 2.58 19.41
CA HIS A 3 9.38 2.32 19.26
C HIS A 3 9.19 0.90 18.69
N GLU A 4 8.25 0.15 19.25
CA GLU A 4 7.89 -1.16 18.72
C GLU A 4 7.09 -0.96 17.44
N LEU A 5 7.64 -1.42 16.32
CA LEU A 5 6.98 -1.38 15.02
C LEU A 5 5.94 -2.49 14.93
N THR A 6 4.88 -2.26 14.16
CA THR A 6 3.89 -3.30 13.91
C THR A 6 4.53 -4.46 13.12
N GLU A 7 4.34 -5.69 13.58
CA GLU A 7 4.80 -6.86 12.83
C GLU A 7 3.74 -7.30 11.79
N PRO A 8 4.14 -7.83 10.62
CA PRO A 8 5.52 -8.03 10.17
C PRO A 8 6.16 -6.73 9.65
N VAL A 9 7.46 -6.54 9.90
CA VAL A 9 8.24 -5.45 9.28
C VAL A 9 8.74 -5.90 7.92
N HIS A 10 8.18 -5.32 6.85
CA HIS A 10 8.53 -5.62 5.47
C HIS A 10 9.80 -4.87 5.01
N TRP A 11 10.03 -3.67 5.52
CA TRP A 11 11.21 -2.86 5.20
C TRP A 11 11.51 -1.86 6.31
N ARG A 12 12.78 -1.50 6.47
CA ARG A 12 13.22 -0.54 7.48
C ARG A 12 14.33 0.36 6.92
N GLY A 13 14.08 1.65 6.91
CA GLY A 13 15.00 2.71 6.54
C GLY A 13 15.67 3.38 7.74
N ARG A 14 16.05 4.65 7.56
CA ARG A 14 16.73 5.48 8.57
C ARG A 14 15.77 6.11 9.56
N GLN A 15 14.62 6.57 9.10
CA GLN A 15 13.57 7.22 9.88
C GLN A 15 12.21 6.53 9.72
N TRP A 16 11.99 5.79 8.63
CA TRP A 16 10.72 5.15 8.31
C TRP A 16 10.85 3.64 8.17
N ALA A 17 9.75 2.93 8.37
CA ALA A 17 9.61 1.50 8.16
C ALA A 17 8.28 1.18 7.50
N VAL A 18 8.27 0.10 6.73
CA VAL A 18 7.06 -0.50 6.17
C VAL A 18 6.73 -1.73 7.01
N THR A 19 5.53 -1.74 7.57
CA THR A 19 5.09 -2.69 8.60
C THR A 19 3.77 -3.34 8.22
N GLY A 20 3.25 -4.27 9.03
CA GLY A 20 1.94 -4.88 8.80
C GLY A 20 0.78 -3.89 8.82
N TYR A 21 0.99 -2.71 9.43
CA TYR A 21 0.02 -1.62 9.49
C TYR A 21 0.07 -0.72 8.24
N GLY A 22 1.27 -0.42 7.73
CA GLY A 22 1.48 0.57 6.68
C GLY A 22 2.89 1.14 6.71
N ILE A 23 3.02 2.46 6.72
CA ILE A 23 4.30 3.16 6.87
C ILE A 23 4.37 3.78 8.26
N GLU A 24 5.37 3.41 9.06
CA GLU A 24 5.54 3.88 10.43
C GLU A 24 6.90 4.56 10.59
N ALA A 25 6.93 5.69 11.29
CA ALA A 25 8.17 6.34 11.67
C ALA A 25 8.82 5.57 12.83
N LEU A 26 10.14 5.41 12.77
CA LEU A 26 10.93 4.69 13.77
C LEU A 26 10.97 5.39 15.15
N ASP A 27 10.64 6.68 15.18
CA ASP A 27 10.46 7.46 16.40
C ASP A 27 9.08 7.24 17.04
N GLY A 28 8.16 6.55 16.35
CA GLY A 28 6.78 6.31 16.80
C GLY A 28 5.85 7.51 16.71
N MET A 29 6.31 8.64 16.16
CA MET A 29 5.55 9.88 16.15
C MET A 29 4.51 9.92 15.03
N TYR A 30 4.71 9.14 13.97
CA TYR A 30 3.86 9.12 12.78
C TYR A 30 3.64 7.71 12.27
N HIS A 31 2.41 7.45 11.85
CA HIS A 31 2.05 6.25 11.12
C HIS A 31 1.05 6.63 10.02
N VAL A 32 1.13 5.91 8.90
CA VAL A 32 0.27 6.04 7.73
C VAL A 32 -0.28 4.66 7.45
N SER A 33 -1.61 4.53 7.43
CA SER A 33 -2.23 3.23 7.20
C SER A 33 -2.03 2.75 5.78
N ALA A 34 -2.02 1.43 5.56
CA ALA A 34 -1.88 0.87 4.22
C ALA A 34 -2.98 1.34 3.24
N ALA A 35 -4.16 1.67 3.76
CA ALA A 35 -5.27 2.21 2.97
C ALA A 35 -4.98 3.61 2.40
N GLU A 36 -4.10 4.39 3.04
CA GLU A 36 -3.76 5.76 2.64
C GLU A 36 -2.54 5.84 1.71
N ILE A 37 -1.85 4.72 1.48
CA ILE A 37 -0.71 4.63 0.54
C ILE A 37 -1.13 5.01 -0.88
N TRP A 38 -2.36 4.68 -1.23
CA TRP A 38 -2.93 4.93 -2.53
C TRP A 38 -3.60 6.29 -2.57
N SER A 39 -3.34 7.03 -3.65
CA SER A 39 -3.87 8.38 -3.83
C SER A 39 -5.38 8.39 -3.74
N GLY A 40 -5.93 9.47 -3.18
CA GLY A 40 -7.35 9.76 -3.28
C GLY A 40 -7.79 9.95 -4.74
N PRO A 41 -9.09 10.18 -4.99
CA PRO A 41 -9.64 10.33 -6.34
C PRO A 41 -8.92 11.39 -7.21
N ASP A 42 -8.26 12.37 -6.58
CA ASP A 42 -7.53 13.45 -7.25
C ASP A 42 -6.06 13.13 -7.54
N GLY A 43 -5.61 11.89 -7.29
CA GLY A 43 -4.22 11.48 -7.50
C GLY A 43 -3.23 12.03 -6.46
N THR A 44 -3.69 12.83 -5.50
CA THR A 44 -2.86 13.45 -4.47
C THR A 44 -2.74 12.60 -3.20
N LEU A 45 -1.60 12.75 -2.51
CA LEU A 45 -1.32 12.18 -1.19
C LEU A 45 -1.10 13.34 -0.21
N PRO A 46 -2.17 13.92 0.38
CA PRO A 46 -2.06 15.10 1.23
C PRO A 46 -1.16 14.85 2.46
N TRP A 47 -1.14 13.62 2.98
CA TRP A 47 -0.25 13.24 4.08
C TRP A 47 1.24 13.27 3.67
N LEU A 48 1.55 12.87 2.43
CA LEU A 48 2.93 12.88 1.92
C LEU A 48 3.43 14.31 1.77
N GLU A 49 2.61 15.20 1.21
CA GLU A 49 2.93 16.62 1.13
C GLU A 49 3.09 17.26 2.51
N ALA A 50 2.22 16.94 3.46
CA ALA A 50 2.31 17.46 4.82
C ALA A 50 3.62 17.03 5.51
N LEU A 51 4.04 15.77 5.33
CA LEU A 51 5.29 15.26 5.89
C LEU A 51 6.52 15.85 5.20
N HIS A 52 6.49 16.07 3.88
CA HIS A 52 7.56 16.76 3.15
C HIS A 52 7.73 18.22 3.54
N ARG A 53 6.67 18.88 4.02
CA ARG A 53 6.76 20.26 4.53
C ARG A 53 7.24 20.34 5.97
N ARG A 54 7.30 19.21 6.67
CA ARG A 54 7.70 19.16 8.08
C ARG A 54 9.22 19.15 8.20
N TYR A 55 9.74 20.02 9.06
CA TYR A 55 11.16 20.06 9.35
C TYR A 55 11.62 18.78 10.04
N GLY A 56 12.70 18.17 9.52
CA GLY A 56 13.30 16.96 10.09
C GLY A 56 12.85 15.64 9.46
N THR A 57 11.90 15.66 8.51
CA THR A 57 11.53 14.47 7.73
C THR A 57 12.63 14.15 6.72
N ASP A 58 13.14 12.92 6.73
CA ASP A 58 13.99 12.40 5.64
C ASP A 58 13.09 12.05 4.44
N HIS A 59 13.06 12.95 3.44
CA HIS A 59 12.21 12.81 2.26
C HIS A 59 12.62 11.61 1.39
N GLU A 60 13.92 11.32 1.30
CA GLU A 60 14.40 10.18 0.51
C GLU A 60 13.98 8.86 1.15
N ASP A 61 14.08 8.78 2.48
CA ASP A 61 13.69 7.60 3.25
C ASP A 61 12.16 7.39 3.22
N LEU A 62 11.38 8.48 3.29
CA LEU A 62 9.92 8.43 3.16
C LEU A 62 9.47 7.99 1.76
N ASP A 63 10.08 8.52 0.70
CA ASP A 63 9.78 8.13 -0.68
C ASP A 63 10.16 6.66 -0.95
N ALA A 64 11.28 6.20 -0.39
CA ALA A 64 11.68 4.79 -0.42
C ALA A 64 10.67 3.90 0.32
N ALA A 65 10.22 4.31 1.51
CA ALA A 65 9.18 3.60 2.25
C ALA A 65 7.89 3.49 1.42
N LEU A 66 7.45 4.59 0.80
CA LEU A 66 6.26 4.61 -0.05
C LEU A 66 6.38 3.70 -1.27
N LYS A 67 7.55 3.67 -1.92
CA LYS A 67 7.82 2.75 -3.04
C LYS A 67 7.69 1.31 -2.61
N VAL A 68 8.34 0.92 -1.51
CA VAL A 68 8.26 -0.46 -0.99
C VAL A 68 6.84 -0.79 -0.58
N ALA A 69 6.17 0.10 0.12
CA ALA A 69 4.79 -0.05 0.52
C ALA A 69 3.87 -0.39 -0.67
N ARG A 70 3.97 0.35 -1.78
CA ARG A 70 3.23 0.07 -3.02
C ARG A 70 3.55 -1.28 -3.68
N THR A 71 4.70 -1.88 -3.37
CA THR A 71 5.03 -3.23 -3.84
C THR A 71 4.44 -4.33 -2.95
N ILE A 72 4.21 -4.04 -1.67
CA ILE A 72 3.64 -4.99 -0.70
C ILE A 72 2.12 -5.01 -0.80
N TRP A 73 1.50 -3.83 -0.73
CA TRP A 73 0.06 -3.69 -0.88
C TRP A 73 -0.24 -3.41 -2.34
N SER A 74 -0.77 -4.41 -3.06
CA SER A 74 -1.41 -4.20 -4.36
C SER A 74 -2.42 -3.05 -4.25
N ALA A 75 -2.50 -2.23 -5.29
CA ALA A 75 -3.54 -1.21 -5.38
C ALA A 75 -4.90 -1.85 -5.07
N PRO A 76 -5.75 -1.22 -4.24
CA PRO A 76 -7.12 -1.69 -4.05
C PRO A 76 -7.71 -1.80 -5.44
N ASP A 77 -7.98 -3.05 -5.78
CA ASP A 77 -8.34 -3.56 -7.09
C ASP A 77 -8.83 -2.47 -8.06
N ALA A 78 -7.97 -2.10 -9.01
CA ALA A 78 -8.45 -1.55 -10.26
C ALA A 78 -9.30 -2.66 -10.88
N LEU A 79 -10.61 -2.60 -10.59
CA LEU A 79 -11.69 -3.54 -10.93
C LEU A 79 -11.21 -4.79 -11.65
N PRO A 80 -11.50 -6.02 -11.15
CA PRO A 80 -11.15 -7.20 -11.91
C PRO A 80 -11.91 -7.04 -13.24
N PRO A 81 -11.29 -7.26 -14.41
CA PRO A 81 -11.99 -7.10 -15.67
C PRO A 81 -13.28 -7.87 -15.53
N LEU A 82 -14.41 -7.14 -15.52
CA LEU A 82 -15.74 -7.66 -15.22
C LEU A 82 -15.83 -9.03 -15.87
N GLY A 83 -15.85 -10.06 -15.03
CA GLY A 83 -15.81 -11.43 -15.49
C GLY A 83 -16.91 -11.58 -16.52
N HIS A 84 -16.51 -11.79 -17.78
CA HIS A 84 -17.37 -12.40 -18.78
C HIS A 84 -17.49 -13.87 -18.38
N ASP A 85 -18.19 -14.10 -17.26
CA ASP A 85 -18.69 -15.41 -16.88
C ASP A 85 -19.88 -15.70 -17.79
N THR A 86 -19.61 -16.50 -18.81
CA THR A 86 -20.57 -17.53 -19.20
C THR A 86 -19.80 -18.83 -19.35
N GLY A 87 -19.63 -19.51 -18.21
CA GLY A 87 -19.27 -20.92 -18.15
C GLY A 87 -20.28 -21.85 -18.86
N PRO A 88 -20.02 -23.16 -18.86
CA PRO A 88 -20.04 -23.99 -20.06
C PRO A 88 -21.38 -24.69 -20.29
N ARG A 89 -21.85 -24.76 -21.55
CA ARG A 89 -22.88 -25.73 -21.94
C ARG A 89 -22.27 -26.89 -22.71
N GLY A 90 -21.67 -27.80 -21.96
CA GLY A 90 -21.57 -29.19 -22.41
C GLY A 90 -22.97 -29.78 -22.49
N ALA A 91 -23.48 -29.96 -23.70
CA ALA A 91 -24.52 -30.94 -24.00
C ALA A 91 -24.00 -31.82 -25.12
N ARG A 92 -23.63 -33.04 -24.71
CA ARG A 92 -23.30 -34.19 -25.54
C ARG A 92 -24.34 -34.39 -26.64
N GLY A 93 -23.87 -34.87 -27.78
CA GLY A 93 -24.73 -35.31 -28.87
C GLY A 93 -25.73 -36.37 -28.45
N ILE A 94 -26.86 -36.38 -29.17
CA ILE A 94 -27.63 -37.59 -29.42
C ILE A 94 -28.00 -37.59 -30.90
N ASP A 95 -27.63 -38.71 -31.51
CA ASP A 95 -27.96 -39.23 -32.83
C ASP A 95 -29.49 -39.36 -33.01
N ARG A 96 -30.01 -38.90 -34.17
CA ARG A 96 -31.15 -39.56 -34.85
C ARG A 96 -31.31 -39.09 -36.30
#